data_AF-X1HS99-F1
#
_entry.id   AF-X1HS99-F1
#
_cell.length_a   1.000
_cell.length_b   1.000
_cell.length_c   1.000
_cell.angle_alpha   90.00
_cell.angle_beta   90.00
_cell.angle_gamma   90.00
#
_symmetry.space_group_name_H-M   'P 1'
#
loop_
_entity.id
_entity.type
_entity.pdbx_description
1 polymer ?
#
loop_
_entity_poly.entity_id
_entity_poly.type
_entity_poly.pdbx_seq_one_letter_code
_entity_poly.pdbx_strand_id
1 'polypeptide(L)' 'MSHIRGRFSKAAGKLVAEYTASIPVDLRLYPYDIAGSIAHAKMLAKQGIISEKEATVITEGLGSIR' A
#
# COMPACT_ATOMS: atom_id res chain seq x y z
N MET A 1 1.25 10.43 12.94
CA MET A 1 0.00 10.14 12.22
C MET A 1 -0.49 8.78 12.68
N SER A 2 -1.77 8.60 13.02
CA SER A 2 -2.29 7.28 13.40
C SER A 2 -2.29 6.37 12.18
N HIS A 3 -1.51 5.28 12.22
CA HIS A 3 -1.46 4.27 11.15
C HIS A 3 -2.69 3.36 11.15
N ILE A 4 -3.50 3.42 12.22
CA ILE A 4 -4.77 2.70 12.33
C ILE A 4 -5.84 3.51 11.61
N ARG A 5 -6.31 3.01 10.46
CA ARG A 5 -7.54 3.45 9.78
C ARG A 5 -8.70 2.55 10.19
N GLY A 6 -9.85 3.15 10.48
CA GLY A 6 -11.05 2.43 10.91
C GLY A 6 -12.27 3.32 10.91
N ARG A 7 -13.42 2.81 11.38
CA ARG A 7 -14.71 3.54 11.40
C ARG A 7 -14.86 4.50 12.61
N PHE A 8 -13.75 4.90 13.24
CA PHE A 8 -13.76 5.76 14.42
C PHE A 8 -13.61 7.23 14.03
N SER A 9 -14.37 8.10 14.69
CA SER A 9 -14.30 9.56 14.51
C SER A 9 -13.11 10.21 15.23
N LYS A 10 -12.45 9.48 16.13
CA LYS A 10 -11.28 9.94 16.90
C LYS A 10 -10.06 9.07 16.59
N ALA A 11 -8.87 9.65 16.72
CA ALA A 11 -7.61 8.94 16.57
C ALA A 11 -7.44 7.87 17.66
N ALA A 12 -6.74 6.79 17.32
CA ALA A 12 -6.36 5.78 18.29
C ALA A 12 -5.42 6.36 19.35
N GLY A 13 -5.56 5.91 20.59
CA GLY A 13 -4.62 6.23 21.66
C GLY A 13 -3.22 5.72 21.33
N LYS A 14 -2.18 6.40 21.83
CA LYS A 14 -0.77 6.08 21.57
C LYS A 14 -0.44 4.61 21.86
N LEU A 15 -0.87 4.10 23.01
CA LEU A 15 -0.64 2.71 23.41
C LEU A 15 -1.25 1.70 22.43
N VAL A 16 -2.45 1.99 21.91
CA VAL A 16 -3.10 1.13 20.91
C VAL A 16 -2.29 1.13 19.62
N ALA A 17 -1.87 2.31 19.15
CA ALA A 17 -1.08 2.44 17.93
C ALA A 17 0.26 1.69 18.02
N GLU A 18 0.95 1.76 19.17
CA GLU A 18 2.21 1.05 19.39
C GLU A 18 1.99 -0.47 19.46
N TYR A 19 0.95 -0.91 20.18
CA TYR A 19 0.66 -2.33 20.33
C TYR A 19 0.27 -3.00 19.02
N THR A 20 -0.48 -2.32 18.14
CA THR A 20 -0.95 -2.90 16.88
C THR A 20 0.03 -2.69 15.71
N ALA A 21 1.14 -1.98 15.91
CA ALA A 21 2.07 -1.69 14.83
C ALA A 21 2.79 -2.97 14.38
N SER A 22 2.66 -3.31 13.10
CA SER A 22 3.30 -4.49 12.49
C SER A 22 4.55 -4.15 11.67
N ILE A 23 4.88 -2.86 11.48
CA ILE A 23 6.02 -2.39 10.67
C ILE A 23 7.33 -3.14 10.94
N PRO A 24 7.76 -3.41 12.21
CA PRO A 24 9.02 -4.11 12.47
C PRO A 24 9.08 -5.51 11.83
N VAL A 25 7.93 -6.15 11.63
CA VAL A 25 7.82 -7.47 11.04
C VAL A 25 7.52 -7.37 9.54
N ASP A 26 6.61 -6.48 9.16
CA ASP A 26 6.10 -6.37 7.78
C ASP A 26 7.10 -5.74 6.82
N LEU A 27 8.14 -5.06 7.32
CA LEU A 27 9.21 -4.53 6.46
C LEU A 27 9.78 -5.63 5.56
N ARG A 28 9.99 -6.86 6.05
CA ARG A 28 10.49 -7.96 5.21
C ARG A 28 9.54 -8.35 4.05
N LEU A 29 8.28 -7.96 4.14
CA LEU A 29 7.25 -8.25 3.15
C LEU A 29 7.13 -7.15 2.07
N TYR A 30 7.77 -5.98 2.27
CA TYR A 30 7.66 -4.84 1.35
C TYR A 30 7.95 -5.20 -0.13
N PRO A 31 8.94 -6.06 -0.47
CA PRO A 31 9.23 -6.36 -1.87
C PRO A 31 8.08 -7.14 -2.54
N TYR A 32 7.36 -7.96 -1.77
CA TYR A 32 6.23 -8.75 -2.25
C TYR A 32 4.96 -7.89 -2.37
N ASP A 33 4.77 -6.94 -1.47
CA ASP A 33 3.67 -5.97 -1.55
C ASP A 33 3.81 -5.06 -2.79
N ILE A 34 5.04 -4.62 -3.10
CA ILE A 34 5.34 -3.90 -4.35
C ILE A 34 5.04 -4.79 -5.57
N ALA A 35 5.48 -6.04 -5.57
CA ALA A 35 5.22 -6.96 -6.68
C ALA A 35 3.72 -7.20 -6.89
N GLY A 36 2.97 -7.40 -5.81
CA GLY A 36 1.51 -7.53 -5.84
C GLY A 36 0.82 -6.26 -6.33
N SER A 37 1.28 -5.09 -5.90
CA SER A 37 0.76 -3.80 -6.34
C SER A 37 0.98 -3.54 -7.83
N ILE A 38 2.15 -3.90 -8.37
CA ILE A 38 2.44 -3.82 -9.81
C ILE A 38 1.50 -4.75 -10.60
N ALA A 39 1.30 -5.98 -10.14
CA ALA A 39 0.39 -6.92 -10.78
C ALA A 39 -1.06 -6.41 -10.76
N HIS A 40 -1.49 -5.83 -9.63
CA HIS A 40 -2.81 -5.23 -9.47
C HIS A 40 -2.99 -4.04 -10.42
N ALA A 41 -2.04 -3.09 -10.48
CA ALA A 41 -2.11 -1.94 -11.38
C ALA A 41 -2.26 -2.37 -12.85
N LYS A 42 -1.47 -3.35 -13.30
CA LYS A 42 -1.60 -3.91 -14.66
C LYS A 42 -2.96 -4.56 -14.91
N MET A 43 -3.48 -5.29 -13.92
CA MET A 43 -4.81 -5.88 -14.01
C MET A 43 -5.91 -4.81 -14.10
N LEU A 44 -5.81 -3.73 -13.32
CA LEU A 44 -6.77 -2.61 -13.37
C LEU A 44 -6.80 -1.95 -14.76
N ALA A 45 -5.63 -1.76 -15.39
CA ALA A 45 -5.57 -1.24 -16.75
C ALA A 45 -6.22 -2.18 -17.77
N LYS A 46 -5.93 -3.49 -17.67
CA LYS A 46 -6.57 -4.51 -18.51
C LYS A 46 -8.10 -4.51 -18.39
N GLN A 47 -8.65 -4.19 -17.22
CA GLN A 47 -10.10 -4.07 -17.00
C GLN A 47 -10.66 -2.69 -17.37
N GLY A 48 -9.84 -1.75 -17.81
CA GLY A 48 -10.26 -0.39 -18.15
C GLY A 48 -10.64 0.47 -16.95
N ILE A 49 -10.24 0.09 -15.73
CA ILE A 49 -10.51 0.86 -14.51
C ILE A 49 -9.55 2.06 -14.42
N ILE A 50 -8.32 1.86 -14.88
CA ILE A 50 -7.34 2.93 -15.12
C ILE A 50 -6.83 2.82 -16.55
N SER A 51 -6.23 3.88 -17.07
CA SER A 51 -5.56 3.84 -18.38
C SER A 51 -4.24 3.08 -18.32
N GLU A 52 -3.79 2.57 -19.46
CA GLU A 52 -2.45 1.98 -19.61
C GLU A 52 -1.34 2.97 -19.22
N LYS A 53 -1.54 4.26 -19.50
CA LYS A 53 -0.59 5.31 -19.12
C LYS A 53 -0.48 5.46 -17.61
N GLU A 54 -1.61 5.45 -16.90
CA GLU A 54 -1.63 5.50 -15.43
C GLU A 54 -1.00 4.24 -14.83
N ALA A 55 -1.29 3.05 -15.38
CA ALA A 55 -0.62 1.83 -14.95
C ALA A 55 0.89 1.91 -15.13
N THR A 56 1.40 2.39 -16.26
CA THR A 56 2.84 2.58 -16.48
C THR A 56 3.44 3.49 -15.42
N VAL A 57 2.88 4.68 -15.19
CA VAL A 57 3.36 5.64 -14.19
C VAL A 57 3.38 5.03 -12.79
N ILE A 58 2.33 4.29 -12.40
CA ILE A 58 2.27 3.62 -11.10
C ILE A 58 3.34 2.55 -11.00
N THR A 59 3.50 1.71 -12.02
CA THR A 59 4.48 0.61 -11.99
C THR A 59 5.93 1.10 -11.98
N GLU A 60 6.23 2.19 -12.69
CA GLU A 60 7.55 2.84 -12.66
C GLU A 60 7.83 3.46 -11.29
N GLY A 61 6.85 4.15 -10.71
CA GLY A 61 6.94 4.71 -9.36
C GLY A 61 7.15 3.64 -8.29
N LEU A 62 6.46 2.51 -8.40
CA LEU A 62 6.66 1.35 -7.50
C LEU A 62 8.03 0.69 -7.72
N GLY A 63 8.52 0.66 -8.96
CA GLY A 63 9.82 0.12 -9.31
C GLY A 63 10.99 0.94 -8.75
N SER A 64 10.83 2.25 -8.55
CA SER A 64 11.88 3.11 -7.99
C SER A 64 12.01 3.03 -6.46
N ILE A 65 10.99 2.47 -5.77
CA ILE A 65 11.00 2.26 -4.32
C ILE A 65 11.71 0.95 -3.95
N ARG A 66 11.68 -0.03 -4.85
CA ARG A 66 12.20 -1.38 -4.62
C ARG A 66 13.70 -1.39 -4.36
#